data_AF-A0A2G7LY15-F1
#
_entry.id   AF-A0A2G7LY15-F1
#
_cell.length_a   1.000
_cell.length_b   1.000
_cell.length_c   1.000
_cell.angle_alpha   90.00
_cell.angle_beta   90.00
_cell.angle_gamma   90.00
#
_symmetry.space_group_name_H-M   'P 1'
#
loop_
_entity.id
_entity.type
_entity.pdbx_description
1 polymer ?
#
loop_
_entity_poly.entity_id
_entity_poly.type
_entity_poly.pdbx_seq_one_letter_code
_entity_poly.pdbx_strand_id
1 'polypeptide(L)'
;MKHRPRKLVGKMVLATMMSVVLAACSSGAGGEKVEPESKGAMESYGVGETFKAAEPFNLSILYSDQPAYPYKKDWLLFQKITEKTGVTLEPTIVPMSDYSQKRSLLISSGDAPLVIPKTYPGEESAFVSSGAILPVSDYVDLMPNFKDKVEKWGLQDELEGLRQEDGKYYVLPGLHEEVWPDYTLIVRTDIFEKNNIAIPKTWDELYDAAKKLKEIYPDSVPFSDRFQFNSTLNIAATSFGTKAGWGFGNGLTYKEDQDEFVYTSTTPEYKEMLTYFNKLVSEGLLDKESFTQDDDQAIQKFVSGKSFIINGNSQTVVLHRNDMNKTLGEGNFSIAKITVPGGPKGQLMSGSRLENGVMISGKIKDNENFKATMQFIDWLYYSDEGQEFAKWGVEGETFTKQDGVRKLAEDVNYNGLNPKGTKDLRIDYGFSGGVFAYGGTTDLLHSMFSEEELKFQQDMKDIKEVVPAEPPIPYSDIDREQVTLLSTPLKDFSDQNTLKFILGERKLSEFDAFVKELESQGLPQYMQLSNDTYKKYKENKQQ
;
A
#
# COMPACT_ATOMS: atom_id res chain seq x y z
N MET A 1 -1.79 -68.37 -51.76
CA MET A 1 -1.43 -68.07 -53.16
C MET A 1 -1.30 -66.56 -53.30
N LYS A 2 -0.06 -66.08 -53.42
CA LYS A 2 0.54 -65.51 -54.65
C LYS A 2 0.14 -64.05 -54.96
N HIS A 3 1.15 -63.19 -54.78
CA HIS A 3 1.55 -62.06 -55.63
C HIS A 3 0.74 -60.75 -55.69
N ARG A 4 1.43 -59.67 -55.24
CA ARG A 4 1.40 -58.31 -55.84
C ARG A 4 1.73 -58.36 -57.34
N PRO A 5 1.23 -57.42 -58.17
CA PRO A 5 1.98 -56.19 -58.54
C PRO A 5 1.03 -54.96 -58.67
N ARG A 6 1.37 -53.67 -58.44
CA ARG A 6 2.43 -52.72 -58.87
C ARG A 6 2.35 -52.29 -60.35
N LYS A 7 2.32 -50.95 -60.54
CA LYS A 7 2.63 -50.11 -61.73
C LYS A 7 1.41 -49.66 -62.57
N LEU A 8 1.33 -48.48 -63.20
CA LEU A 8 2.02 -47.18 -63.23
C LEU A 8 1.33 -46.35 -64.36
N VAL A 9 1.39 -45.00 -64.34
CA VAL A 9 1.19 -44.05 -65.48
C VAL A 9 -0.27 -43.79 -65.92
N GLY A 10 -0.78 -42.58 -66.17
CA GLY A 10 -0.21 -41.23 -66.12
C GLY A 10 -1.20 -40.14 -66.56
N LYS A 11 -1.01 -38.95 -65.97
CA LYS A 11 -1.19 -37.56 -66.45
C LYS A 11 -2.36 -37.20 -67.38
N MET A 12 -3.22 -36.29 -66.91
CA MET A 12 -3.65 -35.11 -67.69
C MET A 12 -3.78 -33.88 -66.78
N VAL A 13 -3.37 -32.74 -67.32
CA VAL A 13 -3.01 -31.45 -66.69
C VAL A 13 -4.15 -30.44 -66.82
N LEU A 14 -4.35 -29.57 -65.83
CA LEU A 14 -4.76 -28.15 -65.96
C LEU A 14 -4.44 -27.46 -64.60
N ALA A 15 -3.36 -26.69 -64.47
CA ALA A 15 -3.30 -25.22 -64.58
C ALA A 15 -4.21 -24.51 -63.55
N THR A 16 -3.79 -23.64 -62.63
CA THR A 16 -2.84 -22.52 -62.80
C THR A 16 -2.37 -21.93 -61.44
N MET A 17 -1.04 -21.76 -61.36
CA MET A 17 -0.19 -20.75 -60.68
C MET A 17 -0.35 -20.34 -59.20
N MET A 18 0.61 -20.87 -58.45
CA MET A 18 1.40 -20.18 -57.44
C MET A 18 2.44 -19.27 -58.15
N SER A 19 2.62 -18.03 -57.69
CA SER A 19 3.79 -17.20 -58.04
C SER A 19 4.34 -16.56 -56.77
N VAL A 20 5.51 -17.05 -56.36
CA VAL A 20 6.39 -16.44 -55.38
C VAL A 20 7.09 -15.26 -56.04
N VAL A 21 7.14 -14.11 -55.38
CA VAL A 21 8.22 -13.14 -55.61
C VAL A 21 8.74 -12.70 -54.25
N LEU A 22 10.03 -12.96 -54.03
CA LEU A 22 10.84 -12.50 -52.91
C LEU A 22 11.93 -11.60 -53.47
N ALA A 23 12.14 -10.48 -52.76
CA ALA A 23 13.31 -9.59 -52.71
C ALA A 23 13.54 -8.54 -53.83
N ALA A 24 13.39 -7.26 -53.45
CA ALA A 24 14.52 -6.33 -53.31
C ALA A 24 14.09 -5.04 -52.60
N CYS A 25 14.84 -4.66 -51.55
CA CYS A 25 14.72 -3.44 -50.77
C CYS A 25 15.19 -2.20 -51.55
N SER A 26 14.57 -1.03 -51.33
CA SER A 26 15.28 0.21 -50.92
C SER A 26 14.29 1.34 -50.60
N SER A 27 14.68 2.21 -49.67
CA SER A 27 14.07 3.48 -49.23
C SER A 27 12.92 3.37 -48.22
N GLY A 28 13.17 3.92 -47.03
CA GLY A 28 12.32 3.77 -45.84
C GLY A 28 11.17 4.75 -45.73
N ALA A 29 10.21 4.37 -44.90
CA ALA A 29 9.28 5.20 -44.14
C ALA A 29 8.52 4.26 -43.19
N GLY A 30 8.15 4.74 -42.00
CA GLY A 30 7.74 3.97 -40.83
C GLY A 30 6.60 2.97 -41.06
N GLY A 31 6.73 1.79 -40.43
CA GLY A 31 5.62 0.87 -40.25
C GLY A 31 4.72 1.36 -39.14
N GLU A 32 3.47 1.69 -39.48
CA GLU A 32 2.38 1.84 -38.52
C GLU A 32 2.17 0.50 -37.79
N LYS A 33 2.21 0.54 -36.45
CA LYS A 33 1.65 -0.52 -35.61
C LYS A 33 0.14 -0.49 -35.81
N VAL A 34 -0.44 -1.56 -36.34
CA VAL A 34 -1.89 -1.77 -36.32
C VAL A 34 -2.28 -2.03 -34.86
N GLU A 35 -2.88 -1.04 -34.20
CA GLU A 35 -3.52 -1.24 -32.90
C GLU A 35 -4.76 -2.12 -33.07
N PRO A 36 -4.98 -3.15 -32.23
CA PRO A 36 -6.24 -3.87 -32.23
C PRO A 36 -7.38 -2.92 -31.85
N GLU A 37 -8.45 -2.91 -32.65
CA GLU A 37 -9.70 -2.20 -32.31
C GLU A 37 -10.26 -2.74 -31.00
N SER A 38 -10.53 -1.85 -30.04
CA SER A 38 -11.17 -2.20 -28.77
C SER A 38 -12.60 -1.68 -28.76
N LYS A 39 -13.58 -2.59 -28.63
CA LYS A 39 -15.01 -2.29 -28.83
C LYS A 39 -15.58 -1.28 -27.84
N GLY A 40 -15.13 -1.32 -26.59
CA GLY A 40 -15.63 -0.42 -25.54
C GLY A 40 -14.88 0.91 -25.43
N ALA A 41 -13.80 1.13 -26.17
CA ALA A 41 -12.90 2.26 -25.92
C ALA A 41 -13.43 3.58 -26.48
N MET A 42 -13.15 4.69 -25.78
CA MET A 42 -13.35 6.03 -26.32
C MET A 42 -12.23 6.35 -27.33
N GLU A 43 -12.61 6.88 -28.50
CA GLU A 43 -11.65 7.29 -29.54
C GLU A 43 -10.77 8.46 -29.08
N SER A 44 -11.34 9.43 -28.36
CA SER A 44 -10.67 10.64 -27.87
C SER A 44 -10.81 10.78 -26.35
N TYR A 45 -10.11 9.94 -25.60
CA TYR A 45 -10.03 10.05 -24.13
C TYR A 45 -8.83 10.89 -23.70
N GLY A 46 -9.04 11.83 -22.78
CA GLY A 46 -8.03 12.80 -22.35
C GLY A 46 -8.17 13.20 -20.88
N VAL A 47 -7.26 14.06 -20.42
CA VAL A 47 -7.27 14.59 -19.05
C VAL A 47 -8.56 15.36 -18.80
N GLY A 48 -9.24 15.07 -17.69
CA GLY A 48 -10.48 15.73 -17.29
C GLY A 48 -11.74 15.28 -18.02
N GLU A 49 -11.64 14.36 -18.99
CA GLU A 49 -12.80 13.76 -19.65
C GLU A 49 -13.41 12.64 -18.79
N THR A 50 -14.73 12.61 -18.69
CA THR A 50 -15.46 11.49 -18.07
C THR A 50 -15.37 10.26 -18.97
N PHE A 51 -14.90 9.13 -18.43
CA PHE A 51 -14.92 7.89 -19.19
C PHE A 51 -16.34 7.35 -19.38
N LYS A 52 -16.69 7.00 -20.61
CA LYS A 52 -17.90 6.27 -20.96
C LYS A 52 -17.63 5.28 -22.08
N ALA A 53 -17.89 4.01 -21.82
CA ALA A 53 -17.69 2.95 -22.78
C ALA A 53 -18.57 3.15 -24.03
N ALA A 54 -17.99 2.94 -25.21
CA ALA A 54 -18.74 3.00 -26.48
C ALA A 54 -19.80 1.89 -26.56
N GLU A 55 -19.47 0.71 -26.05
CA GLU A 55 -20.37 -0.42 -25.83
C GLU A 55 -20.29 -0.86 -24.35
N PRO A 56 -21.42 -1.05 -23.65
CA PRO A 56 -21.41 -1.55 -22.28
C PRO A 56 -20.76 -2.93 -22.14
N PHE A 57 -20.00 -3.15 -21.07
CA PHE A 57 -19.33 -4.43 -20.83
C PHE A 57 -19.21 -4.78 -19.34
N ASN A 58 -18.99 -6.06 -19.04
CA ASN A 58 -18.74 -6.55 -17.69
C ASN A 58 -17.24 -6.64 -17.43
N LEU A 59 -16.82 -6.26 -16.22
CA LEU A 59 -15.42 -6.26 -15.80
C LEU A 59 -15.27 -7.00 -14.47
N SER A 60 -14.56 -8.13 -14.48
CA SER A 60 -14.29 -8.89 -13.27
C SER A 60 -13.23 -8.21 -12.41
N ILE A 61 -13.50 -8.10 -11.11
CA ILE A 61 -12.63 -7.42 -10.15
C ILE A 61 -12.46 -8.24 -8.87
N LEU A 62 -11.26 -8.29 -8.30
CA LEU A 62 -11.05 -8.88 -6.97
C LEU A 62 -11.39 -7.84 -5.89
N TYR A 63 -12.17 -8.21 -4.87
CA TYR A 63 -12.66 -7.26 -3.87
C TYR A 63 -12.24 -7.68 -2.45
N SER A 64 -11.53 -6.80 -1.74
CA SER A 64 -11.13 -6.99 -0.34
C SER A 64 -12.24 -6.51 0.60
N ASP A 65 -12.95 -7.43 1.22
CA ASP A 65 -14.07 -7.14 2.12
C ASP A 65 -13.61 -6.70 3.51
N GLN A 66 -14.07 -5.53 3.92
CA GLN A 66 -13.59 -4.81 5.10
C GLN A 66 -14.62 -4.92 6.23
N PRO A 67 -14.29 -5.52 7.38
CA PRO A 67 -15.26 -5.73 8.45
C PRO A 67 -15.92 -4.45 8.98
N ALA A 68 -15.23 -3.30 8.92
CA ALA A 68 -15.77 -2.01 9.35
C ALA A 68 -16.83 -1.44 8.38
N TYR A 69 -16.83 -1.89 7.12
CA TYR A 69 -17.82 -1.53 6.10
C TYR A 69 -18.05 -2.71 5.14
N PRO A 70 -18.78 -3.75 5.58
CA PRO A 70 -18.94 -4.98 4.82
C PRO A 70 -19.62 -4.75 3.48
N TYR A 71 -19.15 -5.47 2.45
CA TYR A 71 -19.67 -5.43 1.10
C TYR A 71 -21.20 -5.61 1.04
N LYS A 72 -21.86 -4.77 0.22
CA LYS A 72 -23.26 -4.95 -0.19
C LYS A 72 -23.39 -4.86 -1.70
N LYS A 73 -24.11 -5.83 -2.27
CA LYS A 73 -24.30 -5.95 -3.73
C LYS A 73 -25.07 -4.79 -4.35
N ASP A 74 -25.94 -4.17 -3.59
CA ASP A 74 -26.87 -3.11 -4.02
C ASP A 74 -26.36 -1.69 -3.75
N TRP A 75 -25.08 -1.53 -3.36
CA TRP A 75 -24.50 -0.21 -3.14
C TRP A 75 -24.67 0.75 -4.32
N LEU A 76 -24.95 2.00 -3.98
CA LEU A 76 -25.09 3.10 -4.94
C LEU A 76 -23.84 3.26 -5.80
N LEU A 77 -22.64 3.01 -5.24
CA LEU A 77 -21.38 3.00 -5.98
C LEU A 77 -21.47 2.16 -7.27
N PHE A 78 -21.84 0.88 -7.18
CA PHE A 78 -21.85 -0.02 -8.34
C PHE A 78 -22.90 0.40 -9.38
N GLN A 79 -24.06 0.86 -8.91
CA GLN A 79 -25.12 1.37 -9.76
C GLN A 79 -24.63 2.58 -10.57
N LYS A 80 -23.96 3.53 -9.90
CA LYS A 80 -23.50 4.79 -10.50
C LYS A 80 -22.27 4.62 -11.38
N ILE A 81 -21.38 3.68 -11.06
CA ILE A 81 -20.32 3.25 -12.00
C ILE A 81 -20.95 2.76 -13.30
N THR A 82 -21.93 1.86 -13.22
CA THR A 82 -22.60 1.30 -14.40
C THR A 82 -23.33 2.37 -15.20
N GLU A 83 -24.09 3.24 -14.53
CA GLU A 83 -24.85 4.33 -15.16
C GLU A 83 -23.94 5.35 -15.88
N LYS A 84 -22.85 5.78 -15.23
CA LYS A 84 -21.93 6.79 -15.77
C LYS A 84 -21.09 6.25 -16.92
N THR A 85 -20.56 5.04 -16.74
CA THR A 85 -19.46 4.53 -17.57
C THR A 85 -19.90 3.44 -18.54
N GLY A 86 -21.05 2.79 -18.33
CA GLY A 86 -21.43 1.58 -19.06
C GLY A 86 -20.68 0.31 -18.63
N VAL A 87 -19.79 0.39 -17.62
CA VAL A 87 -19.04 -0.74 -17.09
C VAL A 87 -19.77 -1.35 -15.90
N THR A 88 -20.09 -2.63 -15.97
CA THR A 88 -20.66 -3.39 -14.84
C THR A 88 -19.54 -4.16 -14.14
N LEU A 89 -19.26 -3.85 -12.88
CA LEU A 89 -18.26 -4.58 -12.10
C LEU A 89 -18.82 -5.92 -11.59
N GLU A 90 -18.04 -6.99 -11.74
CA GLU A 90 -18.35 -8.34 -11.25
C GLU A 90 -17.34 -8.74 -10.16
N PRO A 91 -17.61 -8.42 -8.89
CA PRO A 91 -16.63 -8.58 -7.83
C PRO A 91 -16.54 -10.03 -7.31
N THR A 92 -15.33 -10.55 -7.21
CA THR A 92 -15.00 -11.74 -6.42
C THR A 92 -14.64 -11.30 -5.01
N ILE A 93 -15.55 -11.53 -4.06
CA ILE A 93 -15.44 -11.06 -2.67
C ILE A 93 -14.52 -11.97 -1.86
N VAL A 94 -13.54 -11.39 -1.16
CA VAL A 94 -12.62 -12.09 -0.28
C VAL A 94 -12.48 -11.31 1.03
N PRO A 95 -12.60 -11.95 2.22
CA PRO A 95 -12.32 -11.28 3.49
C PRO A 95 -10.93 -10.64 3.52
N MET A 96 -10.80 -9.44 4.10
CA MET A 96 -9.52 -8.72 4.18
C MET A 96 -8.38 -9.59 4.76
N SER A 97 -8.66 -10.40 5.79
CA SER A 97 -7.66 -11.27 6.42
C SER A 97 -7.03 -12.29 5.47
N ASP A 98 -7.79 -12.72 4.47
CA ASP A 98 -7.43 -13.81 3.56
C ASP A 98 -7.04 -13.28 2.17
N TYR A 99 -7.13 -11.97 1.95
CA TYR A 99 -7.04 -11.33 0.63
C TYR A 99 -5.72 -11.67 -0.07
N SER A 100 -4.59 -11.50 0.62
CA SER A 100 -3.26 -11.73 0.03
C SER A 100 -3.05 -13.19 -0.38
N GLN A 101 -3.46 -14.14 0.48
CA GLN A 101 -3.35 -15.58 0.20
C GLN A 101 -4.27 -15.98 -0.97
N LYS A 102 -5.52 -15.48 -0.97
CA LYS A 102 -6.48 -15.80 -2.02
C LYS A 102 -6.13 -15.18 -3.35
N ARG A 103 -5.65 -13.94 -3.38
CA ARG A 103 -5.12 -13.26 -4.57
C ARG A 103 -4.00 -14.10 -5.19
N SER A 104 -3.01 -14.50 -4.39
CA SER A 104 -1.86 -15.28 -4.84
C SER A 104 -2.26 -16.64 -5.42
N LEU A 105 -3.24 -17.31 -4.80
CA LEU A 105 -3.81 -18.56 -5.29
C LEU A 105 -4.52 -18.38 -6.65
N LEU A 106 -5.36 -17.35 -6.77
CA LEU A 106 -6.13 -17.09 -8.00
C LEU A 106 -5.24 -16.70 -9.18
N ILE A 107 -4.19 -15.91 -8.94
CA ILE A 107 -3.22 -15.56 -9.99
C ILE A 107 -2.47 -16.80 -10.45
N SER A 108 -1.96 -17.60 -9.51
CA SER A 108 -1.19 -18.81 -9.80
C SER A 108 -2.02 -19.92 -10.48
N SER A 109 -3.32 -20.02 -10.17
CA SER A 109 -4.22 -20.98 -10.85
C SER A 109 -4.68 -20.50 -12.23
N GLY A 110 -4.40 -19.23 -12.56
CA GLY A 110 -4.93 -18.58 -13.75
C GLY A 110 -6.39 -18.19 -13.66
N ASP A 111 -7.03 -18.22 -12.48
CA ASP A 111 -8.46 -17.88 -12.31
C ASP A 111 -8.67 -16.45 -11.76
N ALA A 112 -7.62 -15.63 -11.71
CA ALA A 112 -7.72 -14.26 -11.24
C ALA A 112 -8.73 -13.41 -12.05
N PRO A 113 -9.52 -12.56 -11.37
CA PRO A 113 -10.25 -11.48 -12.03
C PRO A 113 -9.32 -10.59 -12.85
N LEU A 114 -9.88 -9.88 -13.85
CA LEU A 114 -9.09 -9.03 -14.73
C LEU A 114 -8.42 -7.87 -13.99
N VAL A 115 -9.14 -7.28 -13.03
CA VAL A 115 -8.65 -6.16 -12.21
C VAL A 115 -8.44 -6.62 -10.77
N ILE A 116 -7.27 -6.32 -10.20
CA ILE A 116 -6.84 -6.78 -8.88
C ILE A 116 -6.34 -5.58 -8.06
N PRO A 117 -7.25 -4.77 -7.48
CA PRO A 117 -6.91 -3.65 -6.60
C PRO A 117 -6.28 -4.12 -5.27
N LYS A 118 -6.05 -3.19 -4.33
CA LYS A 118 -5.45 -3.47 -3.01
C LYS A 118 -4.19 -4.34 -3.09
N THR A 119 -3.31 -4.02 -4.05
CA THR A 119 -2.00 -4.66 -4.15
C THR A 119 -0.91 -3.64 -3.87
N TYR A 120 -0.03 -3.95 -2.92
CA TYR A 120 1.12 -3.13 -2.60
C TYR A 120 2.32 -3.48 -3.51
N PRO A 121 3.13 -2.48 -3.91
CA PRO A 121 4.41 -2.74 -4.58
C PRO A 121 5.24 -3.84 -3.90
N GLY A 122 5.78 -4.74 -4.70
CA GLY A 122 6.48 -5.94 -4.26
C GLY A 122 5.61 -7.19 -4.25
N GLU A 123 4.30 -7.09 -4.00
CA GLU A 123 3.39 -8.25 -3.97
C GLU A 123 3.17 -8.88 -5.36
N GLU A 124 3.41 -8.11 -6.42
CA GLU A 124 3.32 -8.55 -7.81
C GLU A 124 4.51 -9.43 -8.25
N SER A 125 5.64 -9.33 -7.55
CA SER A 125 6.94 -9.86 -7.95
C SER A 125 6.91 -11.35 -8.33
N ALA A 126 6.15 -12.17 -7.61
CA ALA A 126 6.08 -13.61 -7.82
C ALA A 126 5.36 -14.00 -9.13
N PHE A 127 4.64 -13.08 -9.75
CA PHE A 127 3.80 -13.35 -10.93
C PHE A 127 4.37 -12.77 -12.22
N VAL A 128 5.39 -11.90 -12.12
CA VAL A 128 6.02 -11.18 -13.23
C VAL A 128 6.55 -12.14 -14.31
N SER A 129 7.41 -13.08 -13.92
CA SER A 129 8.10 -14.00 -14.85
C SER A 129 7.16 -14.91 -15.63
N SER A 130 6.06 -15.32 -14.99
CA SER A 130 5.03 -16.17 -15.60
C SER A 130 4.18 -15.46 -16.66
N GLY A 131 4.24 -14.12 -16.71
CA GLY A 131 3.34 -13.29 -17.53
C GLY A 131 1.88 -13.29 -17.06
N ALA A 132 1.60 -13.78 -15.84
CA ALA A 132 0.25 -13.83 -15.27
C ALA A 132 -0.33 -12.43 -15.00
N ILE A 133 0.51 -11.41 -14.92
CA ILE A 133 0.13 -10.01 -14.72
C ILE A 133 0.65 -9.12 -15.86
N LEU A 134 -0.11 -8.07 -16.18
CA LEU A 134 0.20 -7.12 -17.23
C LEU A 134 1.36 -6.21 -16.82
N PRO A 135 2.40 -6.00 -17.67
CA PRO A 135 3.34 -4.91 -17.48
C PRO A 135 2.64 -3.57 -17.78
N VAL A 136 1.98 -3.00 -16.77
CA VAL A 136 1.13 -1.80 -16.92
C VAL A 136 1.90 -0.58 -17.45
N SER A 137 3.22 -0.51 -17.21
CA SER A 137 4.08 0.55 -17.73
C SER A 137 4.11 0.63 -19.26
N ASP A 138 3.87 -0.47 -19.97
CA ASP A 138 3.82 -0.48 -21.44
C ASP A 138 2.56 0.21 -21.99
N TYR A 139 1.58 0.52 -21.14
CA TYR A 139 0.24 0.94 -21.55
C TYR A 139 -0.22 2.25 -20.91
N VAL A 140 0.65 2.97 -20.20
CA VAL A 140 0.29 4.26 -19.58
C VAL A 140 -0.05 5.35 -20.59
N ASP A 141 0.31 5.19 -21.87
CA ASP A 141 -0.13 6.08 -22.95
C ASP A 141 -1.67 6.05 -23.15
N LEU A 142 -2.34 4.99 -22.68
CA LEU A 142 -3.81 4.91 -22.65
C LEU A 142 -4.42 5.58 -21.40
N MET A 143 -3.57 6.12 -20.51
CA MET A 143 -3.91 6.60 -19.18
C MET A 143 -3.47 8.07 -19.01
N PRO A 144 -4.12 9.02 -19.71
CA PRO A 144 -3.73 10.43 -19.70
C PRO A 144 -3.77 11.07 -18.31
N ASN A 145 -4.73 10.73 -17.44
CA ASN A 145 -4.83 11.33 -16.11
C ASN A 145 -3.70 10.84 -15.18
N PHE A 146 -3.34 9.55 -15.26
CA PHE A 146 -2.16 9.03 -14.59
C PHE A 146 -0.89 9.78 -15.01
N LYS A 147 -0.64 9.91 -16.32
CA LYS A 147 0.54 10.61 -16.84
C LYS A 147 0.58 12.08 -16.41
N ASP A 148 -0.55 12.77 -16.46
CA ASP A 148 -0.66 14.17 -16.02
C ASP A 148 -0.29 14.33 -14.54
N LYS A 149 -0.84 13.49 -13.66
CA LYS A 149 -0.51 13.53 -12.22
C LYS A 149 0.96 13.22 -11.97
N VAL A 150 1.53 12.21 -12.64
CA VAL A 150 2.96 11.88 -12.52
C VAL A 150 3.84 13.05 -12.92
N GLU A 151 3.53 13.71 -14.04
CA GLU A 151 4.27 14.87 -14.52
C GLU A 151 4.13 16.06 -13.57
N LYS A 152 2.90 16.43 -13.22
CA LYS A 152 2.58 17.59 -12.38
C LYS A 152 3.16 17.49 -10.97
N TRP A 153 3.19 16.28 -10.40
CA TRP A 153 3.68 16.05 -9.04
C TRP A 153 5.14 15.59 -8.99
N GLY A 154 5.79 15.38 -10.14
CA GLY A 154 7.18 14.94 -10.19
C GLY A 154 7.38 13.58 -9.52
N LEU A 155 6.58 12.58 -9.90
CA LEU A 155 6.57 11.24 -9.29
C LEU A 155 7.41 10.20 -10.06
N GLN A 156 8.19 10.64 -11.04
CA GLN A 156 8.97 9.74 -11.89
C GLN A 156 9.95 8.90 -11.07
N ASP A 157 10.70 9.52 -10.16
CA ASP A 157 11.69 8.80 -9.35
C ASP A 157 11.04 7.76 -8.43
N GLU A 158 9.88 8.04 -7.82
CA GLU A 158 9.16 7.02 -7.05
C GLU A 158 8.65 5.87 -7.91
N LEU A 159 8.18 6.14 -9.14
CA LEU A 159 7.74 5.10 -10.06
C LEU A 159 8.91 4.27 -10.62
N GLU A 160 10.09 4.86 -10.79
CA GLU A 160 11.30 4.12 -11.14
C GLU A 160 11.63 3.07 -10.06
N GLY A 161 11.29 3.34 -8.80
CA GLY A 161 11.38 2.40 -7.69
C GLY A 161 10.54 1.12 -7.85
N LEU A 162 9.54 1.14 -8.74
CA LEU A 162 8.65 0.00 -9.00
C LEU A 162 9.14 -0.93 -10.13
N ARG A 163 10.18 -0.50 -10.87
CA ARG A 163 10.65 -1.26 -12.03
C ARG A 163 11.29 -2.58 -11.63
N GLN A 164 10.92 -3.62 -12.35
CA GLN A 164 11.52 -4.94 -12.30
C GLN A 164 12.75 -5.00 -13.23
N GLU A 165 13.45 -6.14 -13.29
CA GLU A 165 14.67 -6.27 -14.12
C GLU A 165 14.43 -5.93 -15.60
N ASP A 166 13.27 -6.31 -16.14
CA ASP A 166 12.91 -6.03 -17.52
C ASP A 166 12.64 -4.54 -17.81
N GLY A 167 12.83 -3.68 -16.80
CA GLY A 167 12.62 -2.26 -16.87
C GLY A 167 11.15 -1.86 -16.81
N LYS A 168 10.23 -2.74 -16.40
CA LYS A 168 8.79 -2.47 -16.36
C LYS A 168 8.24 -2.51 -14.95
N TYR A 169 7.12 -1.82 -14.73
CA TYR A 169 6.37 -1.97 -13.49
C TYR A 169 4.99 -2.58 -13.79
N TYR A 170 4.47 -3.32 -12.82
CA TYR A 170 3.32 -4.22 -12.98
C TYR A 170 2.14 -3.89 -12.04
N VAL A 171 2.31 -2.86 -11.22
CA VAL A 171 1.27 -2.28 -10.37
C VAL A 171 1.08 -0.83 -10.78
N LEU A 172 -0.17 -0.41 -10.95
CA LEU A 172 -0.56 0.99 -11.05
C LEU A 172 -0.82 1.50 -9.62
N PRO A 173 0.14 2.18 -8.95
CA PRO A 173 -0.04 2.61 -7.56
C PRO A 173 -1.05 3.75 -7.44
N GLY A 174 -1.71 3.90 -6.29
CA GLY A 174 -2.35 5.17 -5.94
C GLY A 174 -1.29 6.28 -5.85
N LEU A 175 -1.59 7.46 -6.39
CA LEU A 175 -0.67 8.61 -6.39
C LEU A 175 -1.18 9.70 -5.46
N HIS A 176 -0.35 10.15 -4.53
CA HIS A 176 -0.60 11.31 -3.67
C HIS A 176 0.27 12.49 -4.10
N GLU A 177 -0.31 13.68 -4.05
CA GLU A 177 0.40 14.94 -4.33
C GLU A 177 1.54 15.19 -3.32
N GLU A 178 1.28 14.90 -2.05
CA GLU A 178 2.20 15.07 -0.92
C GLU A 178 2.23 13.81 -0.07
N VAL A 179 3.27 13.64 0.74
CA VAL A 179 3.33 12.53 1.71
C VAL A 179 2.22 12.67 2.74
N TRP A 180 1.52 11.56 3.01
CA TRP A 180 0.46 11.50 4.00
C TRP A 180 0.82 10.61 5.21
N PRO A 181 1.23 11.20 6.36
CA PRO A 181 1.34 10.47 7.61
C PRO A 181 -0.03 10.28 8.25
N ASP A 182 -0.51 9.05 8.44
CA ASP A 182 -1.78 8.80 9.16
C ASP A 182 -1.57 8.12 10.53
N TYR A 183 -0.66 7.15 10.59
CA TYR A 183 -0.39 6.36 11.79
C TYR A 183 0.56 7.07 12.77
N THR A 184 0.19 7.06 14.05
CA THR A 184 0.98 7.58 15.17
C THR A 184 0.46 7.03 16.50
N LEU A 185 0.92 7.57 17.63
CA LEU A 185 0.37 7.28 18.95
C LEU A 185 -0.85 8.17 19.26
N ILE A 186 -1.86 7.57 19.86
CA ILE A 186 -3.01 8.22 20.47
C ILE A 186 -2.80 8.19 21.99
N VAL A 187 -3.01 9.32 22.65
CA VAL A 187 -2.83 9.46 24.10
C VAL A 187 -4.10 9.94 24.79
N ARG A 188 -4.28 9.54 26.06
CA ARG A 188 -5.30 10.08 26.97
C ARG A 188 -4.94 11.49 27.43
N THR A 189 -5.25 12.50 26.61
CA THR A 189 -4.88 13.90 26.87
C THR A 189 -5.42 14.42 28.21
N ASP A 190 -6.59 13.96 28.65
CA ASP A 190 -7.16 14.28 29.96
C ASP A 190 -6.31 13.77 31.12
N ILE A 191 -5.74 12.57 30.99
CA ILE A 191 -4.85 11.98 32.00
C ILE A 191 -3.51 12.71 32.03
N PHE A 192 -2.98 13.10 30.86
CA PHE A 192 -1.75 13.88 30.77
C PHE A 192 -1.93 15.26 31.41
N GLU A 193 -3.00 15.99 31.05
CA GLU A 193 -3.33 17.31 31.59
C GLU A 193 -3.54 17.27 33.11
N LYS A 194 -4.37 16.35 33.61
CA LYS A 194 -4.66 16.19 35.04
C LYS A 194 -3.40 16.00 35.89
N ASN A 195 -2.39 15.34 35.34
CA ASN A 195 -1.14 15.02 36.04
C ASN A 195 0.02 15.98 35.70
N ASN A 196 -0.25 17.08 34.98
CA ASN A 196 0.74 18.03 34.51
C ASN A 196 1.89 17.32 33.78
N ILE A 197 1.53 16.46 32.82
CA ILE A 197 2.45 15.75 31.93
C ILE A 197 2.32 16.40 30.56
N ALA A 198 3.42 16.90 30.01
CA ALA A 198 3.42 17.44 28.67
C ALA A 198 3.21 16.33 27.63
N ILE A 199 2.58 16.66 26.50
CA ILE A 199 2.45 15.74 25.38
C ILE A 199 3.84 15.53 24.76
N PRO A 200 4.33 14.27 24.66
CA PRO A 200 5.70 13.99 24.27
C PRO A 200 5.93 14.23 22.78
N LYS A 201 7.07 14.83 22.46
CA LYS A 201 7.54 15.10 21.09
C LYS A 201 8.71 14.20 20.68
N THR A 202 9.28 13.49 21.63
CA THR A 202 10.40 12.55 21.42
C THR A 202 10.12 11.23 22.14
N TRP A 203 10.80 10.17 21.71
CA TRP A 203 10.74 8.87 22.40
C TRP A 203 11.24 8.97 23.84
N ASP A 204 12.26 9.78 24.13
CA ASP A 204 12.73 10.01 25.51
C ASP A 204 11.67 10.70 26.38
N GLU A 205 10.98 11.72 25.85
CA GLU A 205 9.85 12.35 26.56
C GLU A 205 8.67 11.37 26.75
N LEU A 206 8.44 10.47 25.79
CA LEU A 206 7.43 9.41 25.93
C LEU A 206 7.80 8.43 27.06
N TYR A 207 9.09 8.07 27.17
CA TYR A 207 9.60 7.26 28.28
C TYR A 207 9.35 7.94 29.63
N ASP A 208 9.71 9.22 29.77
CA ASP A 208 9.51 9.98 31.00
C ASP A 208 8.03 10.13 31.36
N ALA A 209 7.17 10.39 30.36
CA ALA A 209 5.73 10.45 30.54
C ALA A 209 5.15 9.11 30.98
N ALA A 210 5.53 8.00 30.33
CA ALA A 210 5.08 6.66 30.68
C ALA A 210 5.52 6.28 32.10
N LYS A 211 6.77 6.60 32.47
CA LYS A 211 7.29 6.35 33.81
C LYS A 211 6.49 7.08 34.89
N LYS A 212 6.22 8.38 34.69
CA LYS A 212 5.39 9.17 35.62
C LYS A 212 3.96 8.63 35.70
N LEU A 213 3.38 8.20 34.58
CA LEU A 213 2.07 7.56 34.57
C LEU A 213 2.07 6.23 35.35
N LYS A 214 3.12 5.42 35.24
CA LYS A 214 3.25 4.16 36.00
C LYS A 214 3.37 4.41 37.50
N GLU A 215 4.09 5.46 37.91
CA GLU A 215 4.21 5.85 39.32
C GLU A 215 2.85 6.31 39.90
N ILE A 216 2.06 7.05 39.13
CA ILE A 216 0.75 7.57 39.56
C ILE A 216 -0.32 6.47 39.51
N TYR A 217 -0.26 5.59 38.51
CA TYR A 217 -1.21 4.51 38.24
C TYR A 217 -0.50 3.14 38.26
N PRO A 218 -0.13 2.61 39.44
CA PRO A 218 0.70 1.40 39.55
C PRO A 218 0.04 0.15 38.98
N ASP A 219 -1.29 0.08 38.96
CA ASP A 219 -2.07 -1.05 38.45
C ASP A 219 -2.27 -1.01 36.92
N SER A 220 -1.90 0.09 36.25
CA SER A 220 -1.99 0.21 34.79
C SER A 220 -0.64 -0.09 34.13
N VAL A 221 -0.66 -0.37 32.83
CA VAL A 221 0.55 -0.36 31.99
C VAL A 221 0.40 0.80 31.01
N PRO A 222 1.20 1.88 31.14
CA PRO A 222 0.97 3.14 30.43
C PRO A 222 0.79 2.98 28.92
N PHE A 223 1.59 2.13 28.29
CA PHE A 223 1.52 1.84 26.86
C PHE A 223 1.10 0.38 26.65
N SER A 224 -0.06 0.16 26.04
CA SER A 224 -0.49 -1.16 25.56
C SER A 224 -0.98 -1.00 24.14
N ASP A 225 -0.31 -1.66 23.20
CA ASP A 225 -0.46 -1.37 21.78
C ASP A 225 -1.34 -2.39 21.05
N ARG A 226 -1.85 -1.98 19.89
CA ARG A 226 -2.54 -2.83 18.92
C ARG A 226 -1.62 -3.17 17.75
N PHE A 227 -2.14 -3.84 16.72
CA PHE A 227 -1.40 -4.24 15.51
C PHE A 227 -0.15 -5.09 15.79
N GLN A 228 -0.16 -5.83 16.90
CA GLN A 228 0.96 -6.64 17.34
C GLN A 228 2.29 -5.85 17.39
N PHE A 229 2.21 -4.56 17.74
CA PHE A 229 3.34 -3.62 17.82
C PHE A 229 4.04 -3.28 16.49
N ASN A 230 3.62 -3.87 15.37
CA ASN A 230 4.27 -3.68 14.07
C ASN A 230 4.12 -2.25 13.52
N SER A 231 2.98 -1.60 13.79
CA SER A 231 2.78 -0.19 13.42
C SER A 231 3.67 0.74 14.24
N THR A 232 3.79 0.50 15.56
CA THR A 232 4.65 1.30 16.44
C THR A 232 6.12 1.14 16.07
N LEU A 233 6.59 -0.09 15.81
CA LEU A 233 7.94 -0.31 15.32
C LEU A 233 8.21 0.42 14.00
N ASN A 234 7.25 0.42 13.08
CA ASN A 234 7.38 1.10 11.80
C ASN A 234 7.57 2.62 11.96
N ILE A 235 6.69 3.29 12.72
CA ILE A 235 6.78 4.75 12.91
C ILE A 235 7.99 5.14 13.77
N ALA A 236 8.44 4.28 14.67
CA ALA A 236 9.62 4.53 15.50
C ALA A 236 10.91 4.39 14.70
N ALA A 237 11.05 3.31 13.92
CA ALA A 237 12.31 2.91 13.30
C ALA A 237 12.97 4.03 12.50
N THR A 238 12.19 4.84 11.77
CA THR A 238 12.72 5.94 10.97
C THR A 238 13.47 6.97 11.81
N SER A 239 12.94 7.36 12.98
CA SER A 239 13.61 8.33 13.85
C SER A 239 14.77 7.73 14.68
N PHE A 240 14.92 6.40 14.65
CA PHE A 240 16.14 5.70 15.08
C PHE A 240 17.15 5.48 13.93
N GLY A 241 16.79 5.80 12.68
CA GLY A 241 17.66 5.59 11.50
C GLY A 241 17.71 4.15 11.02
N THR A 242 16.61 3.41 11.18
CA THR A 242 16.50 2.01 10.80
C THR A 242 15.10 1.70 10.23
N LYS A 243 14.79 0.44 9.96
CA LYS A 243 13.45 -0.03 9.55
C LYS A 243 12.99 -1.17 10.44
N ALA A 244 11.70 -1.26 10.74
CA ALA A 244 11.12 -2.35 11.53
C ALA A 244 9.59 -2.44 11.31
N GLY A 245 8.97 -3.50 11.83
CA GLY A 245 7.53 -3.70 11.75
C GLY A 245 7.04 -3.75 10.30
N TRP A 246 5.95 -3.04 10.00
CA TRP A 246 5.39 -2.99 8.63
C TRP A 246 6.37 -2.46 7.58
N GLY A 247 7.31 -1.60 7.95
CA GLY A 247 8.31 -1.03 7.04
C GLY A 247 9.58 -1.87 6.89
N PHE A 248 9.69 -3.04 7.55
CA PHE A 248 10.91 -3.86 7.47
C PHE A 248 11.20 -4.36 6.05
N GLY A 249 10.15 -4.61 5.26
CA GLY A 249 10.27 -4.99 3.85
C GLY A 249 11.20 -6.19 3.63
N ASN A 250 12.20 -6.01 2.76
CA ASN A 250 13.21 -7.00 2.42
C ASN A 250 14.40 -7.06 3.41
N GLY A 251 14.33 -6.33 4.51
CA GLY A 251 15.39 -6.25 5.53
C GLY A 251 16.65 -5.53 5.06
N LEU A 252 16.59 -4.76 3.97
CA LEU A 252 17.71 -3.95 3.47
C LEU A 252 17.52 -2.48 3.83
N THR A 253 18.63 -1.81 4.11
CA THR A 253 18.71 -0.37 4.27
C THR A 253 19.86 0.16 3.45
N TYR A 254 19.61 1.20 2.67
CA TYR A 254 20.66 1.88 1.90
C TYR A 254 21.49 2.79 2.82
N LYS A 255 22.81 2.68 2.74
CA LYS A 255 23.77 3.53 3.45
C LYS A 255 24.44 4.45 2.43
N GLU A 256 23.96 5.70 2.37
CA GLU A 256 24.42 6.70 1.39
C GLU A 256 25.93 6.97 1.48
N ASP A 257 26.49 6.95 2.69
CA ASP A 257 27.92 7.16 2.95
C ASP A 257 28.81 6.05 2.39
N GLN A 258 28.25 4.86 2.20
CA GLN A 258 28.95 3.67 1.69
C GLN A 258 28.54 3.30 0.27
N ASP A 259 27.49 3.93 -0.26
CA ASP A 259 26.90 3.61 -1.56
C ASP A 259 26.54 2.11 -1.69
N GLU A 260 25.99 1.54 -0.61
CA GLU A 260 25.66 0.12 -0.53
C GLU A 260 24.45 -0.16 0.36
N PHE A 261 23.86 -1.34 0.19
CA PHE A 261 22.82 -1.88 1.06
C PHE A 261 23.42 -2.74 2.15
N VAL A 262 22.96 -2.52 3.38
CA VAL A 262 23.25 -3.36 4.54
C VAL A 262 21.98 -4.03 5.03
N TYR A 263 22.12 -5.12 5.76
CA TYR A 263 20.97 -5.76 6.39
C TYR A 263 20.54 -4.98 7.64
N THR A 264 19.30 -4.50 7.63
CA THR A 264 18.77 -3.57 8.62
C THR A 264 18.98 -4.08 10.05
N SER A 265 18.69 -5.36 10.31
CA SER A 265 18.75 -5.92 11.66
C SER A 265 20.18 -6.11 12.20
N THR A 266 21.23 -5.99 11.37
CA THR A 266 22.62 -6.02 11.86
C THR A 266 23.16 -4.65 12.24
N THR A 267 22.38 -3.57 12.02
CA THR A 267 22.85 -2.21 12.24
C THR A 267 22.88 -1.81 13.73
N PRO A 268 23.81 -0.92 14.14
CA PRO A 268 23.79 -0.33 15.48
C PRO A 268 22.48 0.42 15.77
N GLU A 269 21.92 1.11 14.78
CA GLU A 269 20.63 1.81 14.89
C GLU A 269 19.48 0.86 15.27
N TYR A 270 19.47 -0.35 14.69
CA TYR A 270 18.47 -1.37 15.06
C TYR A 270 18.62 -1.81 16.51
N LYS A 271 19.86 -2.05 16.97
CA LYS A 271 20.14 -2.41 18.37
C LYS A 271 19.71 -1.31 19.34
N GLU A 272 19.88 -0.05 18.98
CA GLU A 272 19.45 1.10 19.79
C GLU A 272 17.93 1.12 19.96
N MET A 273 17.18 0.93 18.88
CA MET A 273 15.71 0.81 18.91
C MET A 273 15.27 -0.38 19.79
N LEU A 274 15.88 -1.56 19.63
CA LEU A 274 15.60 -2.73 20.47
C LEU A 274 15.86 -2.44 21.95
N THR A 275 16.94 -1.72 22.25
CA THR A 275 17.33 -1.35 23.61
C THR A 275 16.29 -0.43 24.25
N TYR A 276 15.81 0.56 23.50
CA TYR A 276 14.77 1.47 23.96
C TYR A 276 13.47 0.72 24.32
N PHE A 277 12.95 -0.11 23.41
CA PHE A 277 11.70 -0.83 23.69
C PHE A 277 11.87 -1.93 24.75
N ASN A 278 13.04 -2.59 24.80
CA ASN A 278 13.36 -3.52 25.89
C ASN A 278 13.30 -2.84 27.25
N LYS A 279 13.85 -1.62 27.36
CA LYS A 279 13.80 -0.82 28.59
C LYS A 279 12.35 -0.58 29.01
N LEU A 280 11.48 -0.13 28.11
CA LEU A 280 10.06 0.11 28.40
C LEU A 280 9.35 -1.15 28.90
N VAL A 281 9.60 -2.30 28.27
CA VAL A 281 9.02 -3.58 28.72
C VAL A 281 9.58 -4.00 30.09
N SER A 282 10.88 -3.89 30.29
CA SER A 282 11.55 -4.30 31.54
C SER A 282 11.10 -3.48 32.75
N GLU A 283 10.79 -2.20 32.54
CA GLU A 283 10.30 -1.27 33.56
C GLU A 283 8.76 -1.31 33.70
N GLY A 284 8.06 -2.16 32.94
CA GLY A 284 6.60 -2.29 33.00
C GLY A 284 5.85 -1.07 32.46
N LEU A 285 6.47 -0.31 31.56
CA LEU A 285 5.91 0.86 30.89
C LEU A 285 5.19 0.49 29.59
N LEU A 286 5.69 -0.54 28.90
CA LEU A 286 5.09 -1.16 27.72
C LEU A 286 4.58 -2.57 28.05
N ASP A 287 3.32 -2.82 27.71
CA ASP A 287 2.64 -4.08 27.91
C ASP A 287 3.23 -5.17 27.00
N LYS A 288 3.68 -6.28 27.61
CA LYS A 288 4.24 -7.43 26.89
C LYS A 288 3.22 -8.10 25.98
N GLU A 289 1.93 -7.99 26.30
CA GLU A 289 0.87 -8.54 25.46
C GLU A 289 0.73 -7.75 24.14
N SER A 290 1.30 -6.54 24.01
CA SER A 290 1.25 -5.73 22.78
C SER A 290 1.76 -6.44 21.54
N PHE A 291 2.56 -7.50 21.69
CA PHE A 291 3.15 -8.25 20.58
C PHE A 291 2.31 -9.46 20.14
N THR A 292 1.31 -9.85 20.93
CA THR A 292 0.52 -11.07 20.70
C THR A 292 -0.98 -10.87 20.83
N GLN A 293 -1.43 -9.79 21.51
CA GLN A 293 -2.83 -9.52 21.74
C GLN A 293 -3.55 -9.10 20.46
N ASP A 294 -4.84 -9.43 20.40
CA ASP A 294 -5.74 -8.93 19.36
C ASP A 294 -6.07 -7.45 19.62
N ASP A 295 -6.41 -6.74 18.55
CA ASP A 295 -6.70 -5.30 18.60
C ASP A 295 -7.79 -4.95 19.63
N ASP A 296 -8.86 -5.75 19.72
CA ASP A 296 -9.94 -5.51 20.68
C ASP A 296 -9.45 -5.55 22.14
N GLN A 297 -8.50 -6.42 22.46
CA GLN A 297 -7.93 -6.51 23.81
C GLN A 297 -7.14 -5.24 24.16
N ALA A 298 -6.32 -4.74 23.24
CA ALA A 298 -5.59 -3.48 23.39
C ALA A 298 -6.55 -2.30 23.55
N ILE A 299 -7.60 -2.23 22.71
CA ILE A 299 -8.62 -1.19 22.75
C ILE A 299 -9.34 -1.19 24.10
N GLN A 300 -9.75 -2.36 24.61
CA GLN A 300 -10.43 -2.43 25.91
C GLN A 300 -9.53 -1.94 27.05
N LYS A 301 -8.22 -2.22 27.01
CA LYS A 301 -7.27 -1.68 28.01
C LYS A 301 -7.22 -0.15 27.94
N PHE A 302 -7.13 0.42 26.74
CA PHE A 302 -7.10 1.87 26.53
C PHE A 302 -8.41 2.56 26.95
N VAL A 303 -9.55 2.03 26.50
CA VAL A 303 -10.90 2.56 26.79
C VAL A 303 -11.23 2.49 28.28
N SER A 304 -10.84 1.42 28.98
CA SER A 304 -11.09 1.26 30.42
C SER A 304 -10.07 1.97 31.33
N GLY A 305 -9.05 2.63 30.76
CA GLY A 305 -8.00 3.32 31.53
C GLY A 305 -6.96 2.40 32.16
N LYS A 306 -6.83 1.15 31.68
CA LYS A 306 -5.73 0.24 32.02
C LYS A 306 -4.45 0.52 31.22
N SER A 307 -4.56 1.30 30.15
CA SER A 307 -3.45 1.94 29.44
C SER A 307 -3.84 3.36 29.02
N PHE A 308 -2.86 4.18 28.65
CA PHE A 308 -3.03 5.60 28.32
C PHE A 308 -2.46 5.99 26.97
N ILE A 309 -1.72 5.08 26.33
CA ILE A 309 -1.07 5.25 25.02
C ILE A 309 -1.40 4.00 24.19
N ILE A 310 -1.78 4.20 22.93
CA ILE A 310 -2.06 3.15 21.94
C ILE A 310 -1.70 3.67 20.54
N ASN A 311 -1.24 2.83 19.61
CA ASN A 311 -1.08 3.23 18.21
C ASN A 311 -2.43 3.35 17.50
N GLY A 312 -2.55 4.29 16.58
CA GLY A 312 -3.71 4.41 15.73
C GLY A 312 -3.57 5.49 14.65
N ASN A 313 -4.68 5.70 13.96
CA ASN A 313 -4.86 6.68 12.90
C ASN A 313 -6.14 7.50 13.11
N SER A 314 -6.42 8.43 12.19
CA SER A 314 -7.59 9.32 12.25
C SER A 314 -8.92 8.56 12.46
N GLN A 315 -9.14 7.47 11.73
CA GLN A 315 -10.34 6.64 11.88
C GLN A 315 -10.42 6.00 13.28
N THR A 316 -9.32 5.44 13.79
CA THR A 316 -9.33 4.79 15.11
C THR A 316 -9.57 5.75 16.25
N VAL A 317 -9.17 7.03 16.15
CA VAL A 317 -9.53 8.05 17.16
C VAL A 317 -11.05 8.16 17.29
N VAL A 318 -11.77 8.20 16.18
CA VAL A 318 -13.24 8.28 16.18
C VAL A 318 -13.85 7.02 16.79
N LEU A 319 -13.33 5.83 16.44
CA LEU A 319 -13.79 4.57 17.01
C LEU A 319 -13.54 4.50 18.54
N HIS A 320 -12.36 4.91 19.00
CA HIS A 320 -12.03 4.94 20.42
C HIS A 320 -12.89 5.94 21.19
N ARG A 321 -13.19 7.11 20.60
CA ARG A 321 -14.17 8.07 21.18
C ARG A 321 -15.55 7.45 21.33
N ASN A 322 -16.02 6.73 20.32
CA ASN A 322 -17.32 6.05 20.38
C ASN A 322 -17.37 4.98 21.48
N ASP A 323 -16.30 4.21 21.64
CA ASP A 323 -16.24 3.18 22.68
C ASP A 323 -16.04 3.79 24.08
N MET A 324 -15.23 4.82 24.22
CA MET A 324 -15.10 5.58 25.48
C MET A 324 -16.38 6.29 25.86
N ASN A 325 -17.18 6.79 24.92
CA ASN A 325 -18.51 7.34 25.21
C ASN A 325 -19.43 6.28 25.83
N LYS A 326 -19.40 5.04 25.34
CA LYS A 326 -20.20 3.93 25.90
C LYS A 326 -19.70 3.49 27.28
N THR A 327 -18.39 3.47 27.48
CA THR A 327 -17.77 2.93 28.71
C THR A 327 -17.62 3.95 29.83
N LEU A 328 -17.18 5.16 29.51
CA LEU A 328 -16.86 6.25 30.46
C LEU A 328 -17.93 7.33 30.50
N GLY A 329 -18.78 7.43 29.48
CA GLY A 329 -19.75 8.51 29.31
C GLY A 329 -19.18 9.69 28.52
N GLU A 330 -20.06 10.34 27.75
CA GLU A 330 -19.69 11.51 26.95
C GLU A 330 -19.18 12.66 27.82
N GLY A 331 -18.08 13.29 27.39
CA GLY A 331 -17.44 14.41 28.11
C GLY A 331 -16.53 14.02 29.27
N ASN A 332 -16.39 12.73 29.60
CA ASN A 332 -15.57 12.25 30.72
C ASN A 332 -14.13 11.84 30.33
N PHE A 333 -13.72 12.09 29.09
CA PHE A 333 -12.39 11.76 28.58
C PHE A 333 -11.99 12.71 27.45
N SER A 334 -10.69 12.78 27.16
CA SER A 334 -10.18 13.36 25.92
C SER A 334 -9.01 12.53 25.42
N ILE A 335 -8.95 12.34 24.11
CA ILE A 335 -7.85 11.66 23.41
C ILE A 335 -7.46 12.45 22.18
N ALA A 336 -6.18 12.38 21.80
CA ALA A 336 -5.68 12.97 20.57
C ALA A 336 -4.53 12.14 19.99
N LYS A 337 -4.33 12.22 18.67
CA LYS A 337 -3.06 11.84 18.04
C LYS A 337 -1.97 12.81 18.47
N ILE A 338 -0.77 12.30 18.67
CA ILE A 338 0.44 13.11 18.85
C ILE A 338 1.27 13.00 17.59
N THR A 339 2.07 14.02 17.24
CA THR A 339 3.08 13.89 16.19
C THR A 339 3.97 12.68 16.48
N VAL A 340 4.34 11.91 15.44
CA VAL A 340 5.23 10.75 15.61
C VAL A 340 6.43 11.18 16.45
N PRO A 341 6.81 10.49 17.53
CA PRO A 341 7.91 10.96 18.36
C PRO A 341 9.24 10.98 17.60
N GLY A 342 10.01 12.07 17.76
CA GLY A 342 11.39 12.16 17.30
C GLY A 342 12.30 11.20 18.08
N GLY A 343 13.42 10.81 17.48
CA GLY A 343 14.35 9.83 18.02
C GLY A 343 15.81 10.30 17.94
N PRO A 344 16.77 9.39 18.16
CA PRO A 344 18.20 9.70 18.13
C PRO A 344 18.70 10.32 16.81
N LYS A 345 18.00 10.07 15.69
CA LYS A 345 18.31 10.66 14.38
C LYS A 345 17.48 11.91 14.07
N GLY A 346 16.75 12.44 15.06
CA GLY A 346 15.98 13.67 14.96
C GLY A 346 14.50 13.46 14.63
N GLN A 347 13.90 14.47 14.03
CA GLN A 347 12.47 14.51 13.69
C GLN A 347 12.21 13.89 12.30
N LEU A 348 12.72 12.68 12.07
CA LEU A 348 12.56 12.00 10.78
C LEU A 348 11.20 11.29 10.67
N MET A 349 10.72 11.14 9.45
CA MET A 349 9.62 10.24 9.10
C MET A 349 9.88 9.53 7.77
N SER A 350 9.39 8.31 7.65
CA SER A 350 9.25 7.65 6.36
C SER A 350 7.99 8.17 5.67
N GLY A 351 8.04 8.32 4.35
CA GLY A 351 6.90 8.75 3.57
C GLY A 351 6.96 8.16 2.18
N SER A 352 5.80 7.77 1.66
CA SER A 352 5.64 7.43 0.26
C SER A 352 4.50 8.27 -0.29
N ARG A 353 4.70 8.82 -1.49
CA ARG A 353 3.62 9.40 -2.30
C ARG A 353 2.89 8.35 -3.13
N LEU A 354 3.37 7.11 -3.09
CA LEU A 354 2.71 5.93 -3.65
C LEU A 354 1.97 5.16 -2.56
N GLU A 355 0.78 4.67 -2.87
CA GLU A 355 -0.03 3.79 -2.02
C GLU A 355 -0.17 2.40 -2.68
N ASN A 356 -0.94 1.49 -2.08
CA ASN A 356 -1.43 0.33 -2.81
C ASN A 356 -2.08 0.75 -4.14
N GLY A 357 -2.15 -0.19 -5.07
CA GLY A 357 -2.58 0.05 -6.43
C GLY A 357 -3.41 -1.08 -7.01
N VAL A 358 -3.40 -1.10 -8.34
CA VAL A 358 -4.12 -2.06 -9.18
C VAL A 358 -3.12 -2.89 -9.96
N MET A 359 -3.15 -4.21 -9.77
CA MET A 359 -2.62 -5.17 -10.73
C MET A 359 -3.69 -5.50 -11.78
N ILE A 360 -3.26 -5.83 -12.98
CA ILE A 360 -4.14 -6.27 -14.07
C ILE A 360 -3.68 -7.65 -14.51
N SER A 361 -4.62 -8.61 -14.64
CA SER A 361 -4.30 -9.94 -15.16
C SER A 361 -3.77 -9.87 -16.58
N GLY A 362 -2.73 -10.65 -16.90
CA GLY A 362 -2.16 -10.72 -18.25
C GLY A 362 -3.17 -11.14 -19.32
N LYS A 363 -4.24 -11.84 -18.92
CA LYS A 363 -5.38 -12.23 -19.79
C LYS A 363 -6.11 -11.03 -20.41
N ILE A 364 -5.96 -9.83 -19.86
CA ILE A 364 -6.60 -8.63 -20.41
C ILE A 364 -6.17 -8.36 -21.86
N LYS A 365 -4.96 -8.81 -22.26
CA LYS A 365 -4.46 -8.63 -23.64
C LYS A 365 -5.32 -9.30 -24.70
N ASP A 366 -6.03 -10.38 -24.31
CA ASP A 366 -6.93 -11.12 -25.20
C ASP A 366 -8.39 -10.63 -25.09
N ASN A 367 -8.66 -9.63 -24.24
CA ASN A 367 -9.99 -9.08 -24.03
C ASN A 367 -10.28 -7.96 -25.04
N GLU A 368 -11.42 -8.03 -25.73
CA GLU A 368 -11.86 -7.02 -26.72
C GLU A 368 -12.07 -5.61 -26.11
N ASN A 369 -12.20 -5.52 -24.79
CA ASN A 369 -12.35 -4.27 -24.03
C ASN A 369 -11.06 -3.86 -23.32
N PHE A 370 -9.89 -4.34 -23.75
CA PHE A 370 -8.61 -3.99 -23.12
C PHE A 370 -8.38 -2.48 -23.01
N LYS A 371 -8.43 -1.75 -24.13
CA LYS A 371 -8.22 -0.29 -24.14
C LYS A 371 -9.29 0.42 -23.30
N ALA A 372 -10.55 0.00 -23.41
CA ALA A 372 -11.65 0.52 -22.60
C ALA A 372 -11.42 0.32 -21.09
N THR A 373 -10.88 -0.83 -20.71
CA THR A 373 -10.54 -1.16 -19.32
C THR A 373 -9.42 -0.27 -18.80
N MET A 374 -8.39 -0.02 -19.61
CA MET A 374 -7.30 0.90 -19.22
C MET A 374 -7.82 2.33 -19.03
N GLN A 375 -8.67 2.82 -19.93
CA GLN A 375 -9.30 4.14 -19.82
C GLN A 375 -10.25 4.23 -18.61
N PHE A 376 -11.01 3.17 -18.32
CA PHE A 376 -11.86 3.09 -17.13
C PHE A 376 -11.04 3.16 -15.83
N ILE A 377 -9.94 2.41 -15.75
CA ILE A 377 -9.03 2.44 -14.60
C ILE A 377 -8.40 3.84 -14.46
N ASP A 378 -7.98 4.45 -15.59
CA ASP A 378 -7.46 5.82 -15.59
C ASP A 378 -8.45 6.83 -15.03
N TRP A 379 -9.71 6.76 -15.49
CA TRP A 379 -10.77 7.62 -14.97
C TRP A 379 -11.01 7.38 -13.48
N LEU A 380 -11.29 6.14 -13.08
CA LEU A 380 -11.74 5.84 -11.72
C LEU A 380 -10.66 6.15 -10.67
N TYR A 381 -9.40 5.80 -10.95
CA TYR A 381 -8.32 5.89 -9.96
C TYR A 381 -7.46 7.15 -10.11
N TYR A 382 -7.45 7.79 -11.28
CA TYR A 382 -6.52 8.90 -11.57
C TYR A 382 -7.16 10.16 -12.12
N SER A 383 -8.43 10.17 -12.55
CA SER A 383 -9.09 11.45 -12.86
C SER A 383 -9.58 12.14 -11.60
N ASP A 384 -9.62 13.48 -11.60
CA ASP A 384 -10.16 14.24 -10.47
C ASP A 384 -11.66 13.93 -10.24
N GLU A 385 -12.44 13.70 -11.31
CA GLU A 385 -13.85 13.29 -11.20
C GLU A 385 -13.97 11.90 -10.56
N GLY A 386 -13.22 10.91 -11.05
CA GLY A 386 -13.28 9.54 -10.56
C GLY A 386 -12.82 9.42 -9.10
N GLN A 387 -11.75 10.12 -8.72
CA GLN A 387 -11.27 10.15 -7.34
C GLN A 387 -12.26 10.86 -6.40
N GLU A 388 -12.86 11.98 -6.82
CA GLU A 388 -13.92 12.65 -6.06
C GLU A 388 -15.15 11.75 -5.94
N PHE A 389 -15.58 11.11 -7.02
CA PHE A 389 -16.69 10.17 -7.03
C PHE A 389 -16.44 8.98 -6.08
N ALA A 390 -15.28 8.34 -6.18
CA ALA A 390 -14.93 7.21 -5.33
C ALA A 390 -14.87 7.60 -3.85
N LYS A 391 -14.48 8.84 -3.54
CA LYS A 391 -14.29 9.32 -2.16
C LYS A 391 -15.55 9.94 -1.54
N TRP A 392 -16.28 10.78 -2.27
CA TRP A 392 -17.42 11.56 -1.78
C TRP A 392 -18.77 11.04 -2.25
N GLY A 393 -18.79 10.24 -3.32
CA GLY A 393 -20.00 9.70 -3.92
C GLY A 393 -20.57 10.58 -5.02
N VAL A 394 -21.87 10.83 -4.97
CA VAL A 394 -22.62 11.54 -6.02
C VAL A 394 -23.05 12.91 -5.50
N GLU A 395 -22.65 13.96 -6.21
CA GLU A 395 -23.08 15.31 -5.91
C GLU A 395 -24.61 15.44 -6.03
N GLY A 396 -25.24 16.06 -5.04
CA GLY A 396 -26.69 16.17 -4.90
C GLY A 396 -27.35 14.99 -4.19
N GLU A 397 -26.66 13.85 -4.01
CA GLU A 397 -27.16 12.68 -3.28
C GLU A 397 -26.40 12.44 -1.97
N THR A 398 -25.08 12.28 -2.03
CA THR A 398 -24.24 12.00 -0.85
C THR A 398 -23.47 13.21 -0.34
N PHE A 399 -23.25 14.21 -1.19
CA PHE A 399 -22.60 15.47 -0.84
C PHE A 399 -23.05 16.61 -1.76
N THR A 400 -22.71 17.85 -1.40
CA THR A 400 -22.83 19.04 -2.27
C THR A 400 -21.47 19.73 -2.34
N LYS A 401 -21.20 20.45 -3.44
CA LYS A 401 -19.97 21.24 -3.59
C LYS A 401 -20.32 22.71 -3.87
N GLN A 402 -19.83 23.62 -3.04
CA GLN A 402 -19.99 25.07 -3.23
C GLN A 402 -18.64 25.74 -3.04
N ASP A 403 -18.23 26.57 -4.00
CA ASP A 403 -16.94 27.27 -3.99
C ASP A 403 -15.72 26.34 -3.75
N GLY A 404 -15.79 25.12 -4.30
CA GLY A 404 -14.76 24.09 -4.13
C GLY A 404 -14.84 23.29 -2.83
N VAL A 405 -15.64 23.75 -1.85
CA VAL A 405 -15.81 23.07 -0.56
C VAL A 405 -16.90 22.01 -0.66
N ARG A 406 -16.56 20.79 -0.23
CA ARG A 406 -17.46 19.63 -0.22
C ARG A 406 -18.12 19.52 1.15
N LYS A 407 -19.42 19.24 1.16
CA LYS A 407 -20.19 19.02 2.38
C LYS A 407 -21.07 17.79 2.21
N LEU A 408 -20.97 16.85 3.14
CA LEU A 408 -21.86 15.68 3.16
C LEU A 408 -23.32 16.11 3.18
N ALA A 409 -24.18 15.33 2.53
CA ALA A 409 -25.63 15.47 2.64
C ALA A 409 -26.07 15.34 4.12
N GLU A 410 -27.20 15.95 4.46
CA GLU A 410 -27.62 16.08 5.87
C GLU A 410 -27.73 14.74 6.60
N ASP A 411 -28.18 13.68 5.90
CA ASP A 411 -28.36 12.33 6.43
C ASP A 411 -27.13 11.42 6.26
N VAL A 412 -26.04 11.91 5.67
CA VAL A 412 -24.82 11.13 5.39
C VAL A 412 -23.70 11.51 6.36
N ASN A 413 -23.10 10.51 6.99
CA ASN A 413 -21.92 10.61 7.83
C ASN A 413 -20.74 9.88 7.21
N TYR A 414 -19.53 10.37 7.49
CA TYR A 414 -18.28 9.67 7.20
C TYR A 414 -17.33 9.91 8.37
N ASN A 415 -16.92 8.85 9.08
CA ASN A 415 -15.93 8.94 10.17
C ASN A 415 -16.16 10.12 11.14
N GLY A 416 -17.42 10.41 11.48
CA GLY A 416 -17.76 11.49 12.43
C GLY A 416 -17.69 12.91 11.85
N LEU A 417 -17.47 13.08 10.54
CA LEU A 417 -17.48 14.38 9.87
C LEU A 417 -18.88 15.03 9.86
N ASN A 418 -19.94 14.22 9.85
CA ASN A 418 -21.31 14.65 10.08
C ASN A 418 -22.00 13.69 11.06
N PRO A 419 -21.77 13.82 12.37
CA PRO A 419 -22.22 12.84 13.36
C PRO A 419 -23.75 12.79 13.52
N LYS A 420 -24.49 13.73 12.93
CA LYS A 420 -25.96 13.73 12.87
C LYS A 420 -26.52 12.90 11.72
N GLY A 421 -25.70 12.58 10.72
CA GLY A 421 -26.08 11.73 9.61
C GLY A 421 -26.40 10.32 10.08
N THR A 422 -27.47 9.74 9.54
CA THR A 422 -27.96 8.41 9.94
C THR A 422 -27.45 7.28 9.07
N LYS A 423 -26.86 7.61 7.91
CA LYS A 423 -26.25 6.66 6.97
C LYS A 423 -24.74 6.86 6.91
N ASP A 424 -23.97 5.79 6.92
CA ASP A 424 -22.52 5.86 6.72
C ASP A 424 -22.19 5.75 5.23
N LEU A 425 -21.39 6.69 4.72
CA LEU A 425 -21.02 6.78 3.31
C LEU A 425 -20.40 5.49 2.75
N ARG A 426 -19.67 4.74 3.58
CA ARG A 426 -19.06 3.46 3.18
C ARG A 426 -20.05 2.31 3.33
N ILE A 427 -20.71 2.20 4.49
CA ILE A 427 -21.55 1.05 4.83
C ILE A 427 -22.82 1.03 3.97
N ASP A 428 -23.44 2.18 3.74
CA ASP A 428 -24.74 2.26 3.07
C ASP A 428 -24.63 2.53 1.57
N TYR A 429 -23.54 3.16 1.12
CA TYR A 429 -23.39 3.56 -0.28
C TYR A 429 -22.16 2.98 -1.00
N GLY A 430 -21.18 2.43 -0.28
CA GLY A 430 -19.98 1.82 -0.84
C GLY A 430 -18.85 2.79 -1.21
N PHE A 431 -19.01 4.09 -0.97
CA PHE A 431 -18.00 5.12 -1.29
C PHE A 431 -16.95 5.25 -0.18
N SER A 432 -15.83 5.91 -0.47
CA SER A 432 -14.67 6.05 0.41
C SER A 432 -14.10 4.71 0.91
N GLY A 433 -14.40 3.64 0.18
CA GLY A 433 -13.93 2.30 0.48
C GLY A 433 -12.51 2.10 -0.03
N GLY A 434 -11.70 1.41 0.78
CA GLY A 434 -10.36 1.01 0.40
C GLY A 434 -10.28 -0.02 -0.73
N VAL A 435 -11.26 -0.16 -1.63
CA VAL A 435 -11.08 -0.88 -2.91
C VAL A 435 -10.95 0.10 -4.10
N PHE A 436 -11.46 1.33 -3.92
CA PHE A 436 -11.62 2.30 -5.00
C PHE A 436 -10.96 3.66 -4.71
N ALA A 437 -10.89 4.07 -3.44
CA ALA A 437 -10.34 5.37 -3.07
C ALA A 437 -8.88 5.25 -2.60
N TYR A 438 -7.91 5.42 -3.51
CA TYR A 438 -6.48 5.55 -3.20
C TYR A 438 -5.90 6.74 -3.94
N GLY A 439 -4.97 7.45 -3.31
CA GLY A 439 -4.37 8.64 -3.90
C GLY A 439 -5.30 9.85 -3.97
N GLY A 440 -4.83 10.88 -4.65
CA GLY A 440 -5.54 12.13 -4.88
C GLY A 440 -4.69 13.36 -4.61
N THR A 441 -5.28 14.53 -4.88
CA THR A 441 -4.70 15.82 -4.46
C THR A 441 -4.69 15.91 -2.94
N THR A 442 -3.81 16.75 -2.38
CA THR A 442 -3.83 17.06 -0.95
C THR A 442 -5.16 17.69 -0.53
N ASP A 443 -5.77 18.53 -1.38
CA ASP A 443 -7.13 19.08 -1.15
C ASP A 443 -8.17 17.97 -0.99
N LEU A 444 -8.24 17.03 -1.94
CA LEU A 444 -9.19 15.93 -1.88
C LEU A 444 -8.92 15.04 -0.67
N LEU A 445 -7.65 14.80 -0.34
CA LEU A 445 -7.25 14.08 0.86
C LEU A 445 -7.83 14.73 2.12
N HIS A 446 -7.48 16.00 2.32
CA HIS A 446 -7.82 16.83 3.47
C HIS A 446 -9.31 17.16 3.60
N SER A 447 -10.06 17.15 2.49
CA SER A 447 -11.49 17.47 2.50
C SER A 447 -12.33 16.57 3.43
N MET A 448 -11.86 15.36 3.73
CA MET A 448 -12.53 14.38 4.61
C MET A 448 -11.95 14.34 6.03
N PHE A 449 -11.03 15.25 6.37
CA PHE A 449 -10.38 15.30 7.69
C PHE A 449 -11.13 16.21 8.66
N SER A 450 -11.08 15.85 9.94
CA SER A 450 -11.52 16.75 11.01
C SER A 450 -10.51 17.90 11.18
N GLU A 451 -10.91 18.98 11.86
CA GLU A 451 -10.00 20.10 12.17
C GLU A 451 -8.76 19.64 12.97
N GLU A 452 -8.94 18.70 13.89
CA GLU A 452 -7.85 18.08 14.66
C GLU A 452 -6.88 17.33 13.75
N GLU A 453 -7.41 16.58 12.77
CA GLU A 453 -6.59 15.84 11.82
C GLU A 453 -5.82 16.78 10.89
N LEU A 454 -6.46 17.84 10.39
CA LEU A 454 -5.80 18.88 9.59
C LEU A 454 -4.65 19.53 10.36
N LYS A 455 -4.87 19.81 11.65
CA LYS A 455 -3.80 20.32 12.52
C LYS A 455 -2.66 19.31 12.67
N PHE A 456 -2.96 18.03 12.87
CA PHE A 456 -1.95 16.99 12.96
C PHE A 456 -1.12 16.89 11.67
N GLN A 457 -1.76 16.92 10.49
CA GLN A 457 -1.07 16.89 9.20
C GLN A 457 -0.13 18.08 9.04
N GLN A 458 -0.59 19.28 9.40
CA GLN A 458 0.23 20.50 9.37
C GLN A 458 1.41 20.41 10.35
N ASP A 459 1.18 19.97 11.59
CA ASP A 459 2.23 19.81 12.59
C ASP A 459 3.27 18.77 12.13
N MET A 460 2.86 17.66 11.52
CA MET A 460 3.78 16.69 10.92
C MET A 460 4.60 17.32 9.78
N LYS A 461 3.97 18.07 8.87
CA LYS A 461 4.68 18.76 7.77
C LYS A 461 5.70 19.78 8.27
N ASP A 462 5.38 20.51 9.33
CA ASP A 462 6.25 21.58 9.86
C ASP A 462 7.41 21.04 10.70
N ILE A 463 7.21 19.90 11.37
CA ILE A 463 8.17 19.34 12.32
C ILE A 463 9.05 18.26 11.69
N LYS A 464 8.53 17.52 10.70
CA LYS A 464 9.17 16.31 10.19
C LYS A 464 9.96 16.53 8.91
N GLU A 465 11.08 15.83 8.85
CA GLU A 465 11.86 15.66 7.63
C GLU A 465 11.58 14.27 7.06
N VAL A 466 11.10 14.23 5.81
CA VAL A 466 10.86 12.98 5.10
C VAL A 466 12.19 12.42 4.63
N VAL A 467 12.51 11.18 5.01
CA VAL A 467 13.71 10.52 4.51
C VAL A 467 13.58 10.25 3.01
N PRO A 468 14.64 10.45 2.21
CA PRO A 468 14.61 10.15 0.78
C PRO A 468 14.26 8.68 0.50
N ALA A 469 13.63 8.43 -0.65
CA ALA A 469 13.41 7.07 -1.13
C ALA A 469 14.77 6.39 -1.38
N GLU A 470 14.86 5.11 -1.02
CA GLU A 470 16.04 4.31 -1.32
C GLU A 470 16.07 3.94 -2.81
N PRO A 471 17.26 3.77 -3.41
CA PRO A 471 17.35 3.35 -4.80
C PRO A 471 16.81 1.93 -4.99
N PRO A 472 16.33 1.56 -6.19
CA PRO A 472 15.82 0.22 -6.44
C PRO A 472 16.94 -0.83 -6.54
N ILE A 473 16.57 -2.09 -6.29
CA ILE A 473 17.39 -3.26 -6.57
C ILE A 473 16.60 -4.18 -7.52
N PRO A 474 16.63 -3.94 -8.84
CA PRO A 474 15.80 -4.65 -9.80
C PRO A 474 16.36 -6.05 -10.08
N TYR A 475 15.97 -7.01 -9.25
CA TYR A 475 16.43 -8.40 -9.38
C TYR A 475 15.93 -9.10 -10.64
N SER A 476 16.82 -9.87 -11.25
CA SER A 476 16.45 -10.79 -12.32
C SER A 476 15.47 -11.86 -11.89
N ASP A 477 14.78 -12.52 -12.82
CA ASP A 477 13.90 -13.63 -12.45
C ASP A 477 14.66 -14.72 -11.67
N ILE A 478 15.86 -15.05 -12.13
CA ILE A 478 16.74 -16.05 -11.48
C ILE A 478 17.21 -15.53 -10.12
N ASP A 479 17.66 -14.27 -10.05
CA ASP A 479 18.18 -13.68 -8.82
C ASP A 479 17.05 -13.46 -7.80
N ARG A 480 15.82 -13.21 -8.25
CA ARG A 480 14.63 -12.98 -7.40
C ARG A 480 14.21 -14.24 -6.67
N GLU A 481 14.24 -15.39 -7.33
CA GLU A 481 14.02 -16.67 -6.67
C GLU A 481 15.09 -16.90 -5.59
N GLN A 482 16.37 -16.66 -5.91
CA GLN A 482 17.46 -16.80 -4.94
C GLN A 482 17.34 -15.81 -3.77
N VAL A 483 17.04 -14.54 -4.06
CA VAL A 483 16.78 -13.51 -3.05
C VAL A 483 15.64 -13.93 -2.15
N THR A 484 14.52 -14.39 -2.69
CA THR A 484 13.36 -14.78 -1.87
C THR A 484 13.71 -15.95 -0.95
N LEU A 485 14.46 -16.94 -1.46
CA LEU A 485 14.94 -18.09 -0.69
C LEU A 485 15.91 -17.69 0.44
N LEU A 486 16.69 -16.63 0.25
CA LEU A 486 17.64 -16.12 1.25
C LEU A 486 16.96 -15.14 2.23
N SER A 487 16.20 -14.19 1.72
CA SER A 487 15.63 -13.07 2.48
C SER A 487 14.51 -13.51 3.41
N THR A 488 13.70 -14.49 3.03
CA THR A 488 12.54 -14.94 3.84
C THR A 488 12.98 -15.53 5.18
N PRO A 489 13.88 -16.54 5.24
CA PRO A 489 14.36 -17.06 6.53
C PRO A 489 15.10 -16.00 7.37
N LEU A 490 15.88 -15.13 6.73
CA LEU A 490 16.57 -14.05 7.42
C LEU A 490 15.59 -13.07 8.07
N LYS A 491 14.52 -12.70 7.35
CA LYS A 491 13.45 -11.83 7.85
C LYS A 491 12.71 -12.50 9.00
N ASP A 492 12.27 -13.74 8.84
CA ASP A 492 11.57 -14.48 9.89
C ASP A 492 12.43 -14.60 11.16
N PHE A 493 13.72 -14.87 10.99
CA PHE A 493 14.67 -14.92 12.09
C PHE A 493 14.85 -13.56 12.76
N SER A 494 14.90 -12.48 11.99
CA SER A 494 15.01 -11.11 12.49
C SER A 494 13.77 -10.70 13.28
N ASP A 495 12.57 -10.92 12.73
CA ASP A 495 11.30 -10.58 13.38
C ASP A 495 11.14 -11.33 14.71
N GLN A 496 11.43 -12.64 14.72
CA GLN A 496 11.40 -13.45 15.94
C GLN A 496 12.39 -12.96 17.00
N ASN A 497 13.61 -12.59 16.59
CA ASN A 497 14.61 -12.12 17.55
C ASN A 497 14.34 -10.70 18.02
N THR A 498 13.76 -9.83 17.20
CA THR A 498 13.28 -8.51 17.60
C THR A 498 12.28 -8.61 18.73
N LEU A 499 11.30 -9.51 18.60
CA LEU A 499 10.37 -9.81 19.69
C LEU A 499 11.11 -10.28 20.96
N LYS A 500 12.00 -11.26 20.83
CA LYS A 500 12.74 -11.82 21.98
C LYS A 500 13.63 -10.80 22.67
N PHE A 501 14.32 -9.93 21.91
CA PHE A 501 15.14 -8.85 22.48
C PHE A 501 14.26 -7.85 23.23
N ILE A 502 13.16 -7.40 22.62
CA ILE A 502 12.27 -6.43 23.28
C ILE A 502 11.63 -7.04 24.54
N LEU A 503 11.14 -8.28 24.48
CA LEU A 503 10.55 -8.95 25.64
C LEU A 503 11.57 -9.34 26.73
N GLY A 504 12.87 -9.28 26.43
CA GLY A 504 13.94 -9.70 27.33
C GLY A 504 14.14 -11.21 27.41
N GLU A 505 13.55 -11.97 26.48
CA GLU A 505 13.76 -13.42 26.32
C GLU A 505 15.14 -13.74 25.73
N ARG A 506 15.70 -12.80 24.94
CA ARG A 506 17.09 -12.81 24.49
C ARG A 506 17.80 -11.57 25.03
N LYS A 507 18.99 -11.75 25.61
CA LYS A 507 19.72 -10.61 26.22
C LYS A 507 20.32 -9.74 25.13
N LEU A 508 20.23 -8.42 25.27
CA LEU A 508 20.85 -7.46 24.32
C LEU A 508 22.38 -7.65 24.17
N SER A 509 23.05 -8.25 25.16
CA SER A 509 24.47 -8.64 25.08
C SER A 509 24.75 -9.74 24.04
N GLU A 510 23.71 -10.45 23.59
CA GLU A 510 23.79 -11.51 22.58
C GLU A 510 23.53 -10.99 21.16
N PHE A 511 23.44 -9.67 20.97
CA PHE A 511 23.22 -9.08 19.65
C PHE A 511 24.29 -9.46 18.63
N ASP A 512 25.57 -9.49 19.03
CA ASP A 512 26.65 -9.89 18.12
C ASP A 512 26.57 -11.38 17.75
N ALA A 513 26.03 -12.22 18.63
CA ALA A 513 25.73 -13.61 18.32
C ALA A 513 24.56 -13.74 17.35
N PHE A 514 23.52 -12.91 17.50
CA PHE A 514 22.40 -12.81 16.56
C PHE A 514 22.88 -12.44 15.15
N VAL A 515 23.79 -11.46 15.03
CA VAL A 515 24.39 -11.10 13.74
C VAL A 515 25.13 -12.29 13.12
N LYS A 516 25.95 -13.02 13.90
CA LYS A 516 26.64 -14.23 13.42
C LYS A 516 25.69 -15.35 13.01
N GLU A 517 24.54 -15.47 13.68
CA GLU A 517 23.51 -16.44 13.32
C GLU A 517 22.85 -16.08 11.98
N LEU A 518 22.58 -14.80 11.71
CA LEU A 518 22.15 -14.32 10.39
C LEU A 518 23.24 -14.60 9.33
N GLU A 519 24.51 -14.34 9.65
CA GLU A 519 25.64 -14.66 8.76
C GLU A 519 25.67 -16.14 8.38
N SER A 520 25.46 -17.03 9.35
CA SER A 520 25.41 -18.48 9.12
C SER A 520 24.19 -18.95 8.32
N GLN A 521 23.13 -18.15 8.26
CA GLN A 521 21.88 -18.44 7.53
C GLN A 521 21.90 -17.95 6.08
N GLY A 522 23.04 -17.45 5.59
CA GLY A 522 23.18 -17.04 4.20
C GLY A 522 23.12 -15.53 3.99
N LEU A 523 23.20 -14.73 5.07
CA LEU A 523 23.22 -13.27 4.95
C LEU A 523 24.35 -12.75 4.02
N PRO A 524 25.60 -13.26 4.04
CA PRO A 524 26.66 -12.77 3.15
C PRO A 524 26.30 -12.95 1.68
N GLN A 525 25.69 -14.08 1.32
CA GLN A 525 25.21 -14.37 -0.03
C GLN A 525 24.08 -13.41 -0.42
N TYR A 526 23.15 -13.15 0.50
CA TYR A 526 22.07 -12.18 0.26
C TYR A 526 22.61 -10.76 0.03
N MET A 527 23.56 -10.31 0.87
CA MET A 527 24.18 -8.99 0.74
C MET A 527 24.97 -8.86 -0.57
N GLN A 528 25.71 -9.90 -0.95
CA GLN A 528 26.44 -9.90 -2.21
C GLN A 528 25.47 -9.79 -3.39
N LEU A 529 24.44 -10.63 -3.45
CA LEU A 529 23.47 -10.63 -4.53
C LEU A 529 22.73 -9.30 -4.66
N SER A 530 22.32 -8.71 -3.52
CA SER A 530 21.64 -7.42 -3.45
C SER A 530 22.53 -6.29 -3.98
N ASN A 531 23.77 -6.20 -3.49
CA ASN A 531 24.69 -5.13 -3.87
C ASN A 531 25.25 -5.27 -5.29
N ASP A 532 25.47 -6.50 -5.76
CA ASP A 532 25.87 -6.73 -7.16
C ASP A 532 24.75 -6.33 -8.12
N THR A 533 23.50 -6.60 -7.77
CA THR A 533 22.32 -6.17 -8.55
C THR A 533 22.20 -4.65 -8.57
N TYR A 534 22.35 -4.01 -7.41
CA TYR A 534 22.32 -2.55 -7.29
C TYR A 534 23.41 -1.88 -8.14
N LYS A 535 24.65 -2.39 -8.10
CA LYS A 535 25.77 -1.86 -8.91
C LYS A 535 25.48 -1.96 -10.41
N LYS A 536 24.99 -3.12 -10.88
CA LYS A 536 24.58 -3.30 -12.29
C LYS A 536 23.50 -2.31 -12.71
N TYR A 537 22.49 -2.09 -11.86
CA TYR A 537 21.44 -1.11 -12.13
C TYR A 537 22.01 0.31 -12.32
N LYS A 538 22.92 0.73 -11.43
CA LYS A 538 23.57 2.04 -11.56
C LYS A 538 24.36 2.19 -12.86
N GLU A 539 25.11 1.17 -13.25
CA GLU A 539 25.89 1.17 -14.49
C GLU A 539 25.01 1.31 -15.73
N ASN A 540 23.84 0.64 -15.73
CA ASN A 540 22.89 0.70 -16.84
C ASN A 540 22.16 2.05 -16.93
N LYS A 541 21.96 2.78 -15.82
CA LYS A 541 21.34 4.12 -15.83
C LYS A 541 22.26 5.23 -16.37
N GLN A 542 23.58 4.99 -16.39
CA GLN A 542 24.57 5.96 -16.88
C GLN A 542 24.85 5.85 -18.39
N GLN A 543 24.30 4.83 -19.05
CA GLN A 543 24.36 4.62 -20.51
C GLN A 543 23.08 5.14 -21.16
#